data_AF-A0A954VBH9-F1
#
_entry.id   AF-A0A954VBH9-F1
#
_cell.length_a   1.000
_cell.length_b   1.000
_cell.length_c   1.000
_cell.angle_alpha   90.00
_cell.angle_beta   90.00
_cell.angle_gamma   90.00
#
_symmetry.space_group_name_H-M   'P 1'
#
loop_
_entity.id
_entity.type
_entity.pdbx_description
1 polymer ?
#
loop_
_entity_poly.entity_id
_entity_poly.type
_entity_poly.pdbx_seq_one_letter_code
_entity_poly.pdbx_strand_id
1 'polypeptide(L)'
;MIDIEGLAAIPTLENLDEFFAFRVGNDNNFSDPGWSTAPTPEDVTSRPLDGTNGVERITIIWNDLAIGNMWLEVKVLADRESTRLTRDDLHYWGNAVGESGNDEYSTAVSGADQILARDNFTTFQHPVDLVNRYDFNRDRFITGADQIVARDNFTTFARTLVFLSPGPNDGVPPMLHAASLSPPITDNFDVDSPMATPTFGQDELGFVKVDVDIATAAEFEDPNERLHRLR
;
A
#
# COMPACT_ATOMS: atom_id res chain seq x y z
N MET A 1 4.90 3.47 1.75
CA MET A 1 6.34 3.20 1.58
C MET A 1 6.56 2.65 0.18
N ILE A 2 7.70 2.94 -0.43
CA ILE A 2 8.09 2.43 -1.75
C ILE A 2 9.53 1.97 -1.67
N ASP A 3 9.80 0.75 -2.15
CA ASP A 3 11.15 0.18 -2.20
C ASP A 3 11.71 0.37 -3.62
N ILE A 4 12.87 1.00 -3.75
CA ILE A 4 13.50 1.29 -5.05
C ILE A 4 14.93 0.76 -5.06
N GLU A 5 15.26 -0.04 -6.09
CA GLU A 5 16.61 -0.53 -6.31
C GLU A 5 17.47 0.49 -7.07
N GLY A 6 18.71 0.64 -6.63
CA GLY A 6 19.75 1.30 -7.43
C GLY A 6 19.63 2.81 -7.51
N LEU A 7 18.95 3.44 -6.55
CA LEU A 7 18.89 4.90 -6.44
C LEU A 7 20.29 5.52 -6.55
N ALA A 8 20.41 6.54 -7.39
CA ALA A 8 21.65 7.28 -7.57
C ALA A 8 21.81 8.43 -6.57
N ALA A 9 20.69 8.89 -5.99
CA ALA A 9 20.64 9.87 -4.91
C ALA A 9 19.47 9.53 -3.97
N ILE A 10 19.55 10.03 -2.73
CA ILE A 10 18.54 9.79 -1.71
C ILE A 10 17.43 10.85 -1.79
N PRO A 11 16.15 10.45 -1.90
CA PRO A 11 15.03 11.37 -1.84
C PRO A 11 14.95 12.06 -0.48
N THR A 12 14.71 13.36 -0.52
CA THR A 12 14.43 14.25 0.59
C THR A 12 13.22 15.11 0.22
N LEU A 13 12.68 15.90 1.16
CA LEU A 13 11.60 16.84 0.84
C LEU A 13 12.00 17.89 -0.21
N GLU A 14 13.28 18.27 -0.29
CA GLU A 14 13.75 19.35 -1.16
C GLU A 14 13.87 18.95 -2.63
N ASN A 15 14.08 17.67 -2.91
CA ASN A 15 14.31 17.14 -4.26
C ASN A 15 13.30 16.04 -4.63
N LEU A 16 12.19 15.94 -3.91
CA LEU A 16 11.25 14.83 -4.06
C LEU A 16 10.62 14.77 -5.46
N ASP A 17 10.47 15.92 -6.11
CA ASP A 17 9.92 16.07 -7.46
C ASP A 17 10.83 15.54 -8.56
N GLU A 18 12.11 15.28 -8.27
CA GLU A 18 13.03 14.56 -9.18
C GLU A 18 12.72 13.06 -9.24
N PHE A 19 12.10 12.51 -8.18
CA PHE A 19 11.85 11.07 -8.04
C PHE A 19 10.37 10.71 -8.18
N PHE A 20 9.48 11.60 -7.72
CA PHE A 20 8.06 11.30 -7.59
C PHE A 20 7.16 12.42 -8.09
N ALA A 21 6.02 12.02 -8.65
CA ALA A 21 4.85 12.88 -8.79
C ALA A 21 3.66 12.27 -8.06
N PHE A 22 2.90 13.11 -7.37
CA PHE A 22 1.76 12.68 -6.57
C PHE A 22 0.46 13.31 -7.08
N ARG A 23 -0.55 12.47 -7.29
CA ARG A 23 -1.90 12.92 -7.65
C ARG A 23 -2.92 12.28 -6.74
N VAL A 24 -4.06 12.94 -6.57
CA VAL A 24 -5.21 12.41 -5.86
C VAL A 24 -6.46 12.42 -6.74
N GLY A 25 -7.32 11.44 -6.52
CA GLY A 25 -8.54 11.26 -7.29
C GLY A 25 -9.42 10.15 -6.72
N ASN A 26 -10.57 9.93 -7.34
CA ASN A 26 -11.49 8.87 -6.92
C ASN A 26 -12.31 8.29 -8.08
N ASP A 27 -11.72 8.23 -9.28
CA ASP A 27 -12.35 7.65 -10.45
C ASP A 27 -11.32 7.07 -11.44
N ASN A 28 -11.84 6.40 -12.47
CA ASN A 28 -11.04 5.77 -13.52
C ASN A 28 -10.60 6.75 -14.64
N ASN A 29 -10.77 8.06 -14.45
CA ASN A 29 -10.28 9.07 -15.38
C ASN A 29 -8.88 9.53 -14.97
N PHE A 30 -7.89 8.65 -15.17
CA PHE A 30 -6.48 8.91 -14.81
C PHE A 30 -5.81 10.03 -15.65
N SER A 31 -6.47 10.52 -16.70
CA SER A 31 -5.96 11.57 -17.59
C SER A 31 -6.06 12.96 -16.96
N ASP A 32 -5.23 13.91 -17.38
CA ASP A 32 -5.39 15.33 -17.05
C ASP A 32 -6.64 15.88 -17.77
N PRO A 33 -7.62 16.51 -17.10
CA PRO A 33 -7.58 17.05 -15.72
C PRO A 33 -8.32 16.23 -14.65
N GLY A 34 -8.54 14.94 -14.86
CA GLY A 34 -9.33 14.08 -13.96
C GLY A 34 -8.78 13.94 -12.54
N TRP A 35 -7.45 13.90 -12.38
CA TRP A 35 -6.80 13.81 -11.07
C TRP A 35 -6.01 15.08 -10.78
N SER A 36 -6.08 15.57 -9.54
CA SER A 36 -5.39 16.80 -9.10
C SER A 36 -4.07 16.51 -8.41
N THR A 37 -3.17 17.50 -8.32
CA THR A 37 -1.95 17.38 -7.51
C THR A 37 -2.28 17.04 -6.06
N ALA A 38 -1.54 16.09 -5.48
CA ALA A 38 -1.70 15.73 -4.07
C ALA A 38 -1.21 16.85 -3.14
N PRO A 39 -1.65 16.89 -1.88
CA PRO A 39 -1.04 17.73 -0.85
C PRO A 39 0.47 17.46 -0.72
N THR A 40 1.23 18.47 -0.32
CA THR A 40 2.67 18.32 -0.07
C THR A 40 2.91 17.36 1.10
N PRO A 41 3.85 16.41 0.98
CA PRO A 41 4.29 15.59 2.10
C PRO A 41 4.83 16.44 3.26
N GLU A 42 4.63 15.95 4.49
CA GLU A 42 5.18 16.50 5.72
C GLU A 42 6.61 16.01 5.97
N ASP A 43 6.91 14.75 5.63
CA ASP A 43 8.23 14.15 5.84
C ASP A 43 8.57 13.10 4.78
N VAL A 44 9.88 12.95 4.53
CA VAL A 44 10.44 11.93 3.64
C VAL A 44 11.69 11.37 4.28
N THR A 45 11.71 10.06 4.53
CA THR A 45 12.88 9.35 5.02
C THR A 45 13.23 8.20 4.09
N SER A 46 14.53 7.92 3.97
CA SER A 46 15.04 6.79 3.19
C SER A 46 15.96 5.95 4.07
N ARG A 47 15.86 4.63 3.94
CA ARG A 47 16.74 3.69 4.63
C ARG A 47 17.01 2.46 3.78
N PRO A 48 18.20 1.85 3.87
CA PRO A 48 18.46 0.57 3.22
C PRO A 48 17.43 -0.49 3.68
N LEU A 49 16.99 -1.33 2.74
CA LEU A 49 16.11 -2.44 3.05
C LEU A 49 16.93 -3.64 3.56
N ASP A 50 16.57 -4.14 4.74
CA ASP A 50 17.28 -5.27 5.35
C ASP A 50 17.30 -6.49 4.42
N GLY A 51 18.46 -7.13 4.32
CA GLY A 51 18.64 -8.34 3.53
C GLY A 51 18.69 -8.13 2.01
N THR A 52 18.58 -6.89 1.51
CA THR A 52 18.62 -6.59 0.07
C THR A 52 19.67 -5.53 -0.25
N ASN A 53 20.69 -5.90 -1.02
CA ASN A 53 21.75 -4.96 -1.36
C ASN A 53 21.28 -3.96 -2.44
N GLY A 54 21.47 -2.67 -2.19
CA GLY A 54 21.16 -1.62 -3.16
C GLY A 54 19.67 -1.28 -3.28
N VAL A 55 18.82 -1.78 -2.40
CA VAL A 55 17.40 -1.38 -2.31
C VAL A 55 17.23 -0.41 -1.15
N GLU A 56 16.61 0.72 -1.45
CA GLU A 56 16.26 1.76 -0.48
C GLU A 56 14.74 1.77 -0.27
N ARG A 57 14.32 1.74 0.99
CA ARG A 57 12.94 1.93 1.40
C ARG A 57 12.70 3.41 1.67
N ILE A 58 11.79 3.98 0.90
CA ILE A 58 11.40 5.39 0.98
C ILE A 58 10.06 5.47 1.68
N THR A 59 10.01 6.22 2.78
CA THR A 59 8.82 6.49 3.57
C THR A 59 8.45 7.95 3.36
N ILE A 60 7.21 8.18 2.93
CA ILE A 60 6.66 9.50 2.66
C ILE A 60 5.44 9.65 3.56
N ILE A 61 5.42 10.72 4.33
CA ILE A 61 4.40 10.99 5.33
C ILE A 61 3.68 12.28 4.93
N TRP A 62 2.36 12.28 5.05
CA TRP A 62 1.53 13.47 4.92
C TRP A 62 0.92 13.81 6.28
N ASN A 63 0.56 15.07 6.45
CA ASN A 63 -0.26 15.50 7.58
C ASN A 63 -1.49 14.59 7.73
N ASP A 64 -1.93 14.39 8.97
CA ASP A 64 -3.09 13.54 9.28
C ASP A 64 -4.32 13.94 8.44
N LEU A 65 -4.97 12.93 7.86
CA LEU A 65 -6.12 13.04 6.96
C LEU A 65 -5.94 13.97 5.75
N ALA A 66 -4.72 14.42 5.40
CA ALA A 66 -4.48 15.22 4.20
C ALA A 66 -4.93 14.49 2.92
N ILE A 67 -4.83 13.17 2.93
CA ILE A 67 -5.33 12.27 1.88
C ILE A 67 -6.30 11.29 2.55
N GLY A 68 -7.52 11.77 2.81
CA GLY A 68 -8.62 10.98 3.38
C GLY A 68 -9.81 10.92 2.43
N ASN A 69 -10.45 9.76 2.35
CA ASN A 69 -11.62 9.49 1.51
C ASN A 69 -11.36 9.69 0.00
N MET A 70 -10.17 9.31 -0.45
CA MET A 70 -9.73 9.34 -1.85
C MET A 70 -8.55 8.39 -2.09
N TRP A 71 -8.14 8.28 -3.35
CA TRP A 71 -6.93 7.58 -3.75
C TRP A 71 -5.76 8.54 -3.91
N LEU A 72 -4.58 8.09 -3.52
CA LEU A 72 -3.27 8.64 -3.87
C LEU A 72 -2.68 7.80 -4.99
N GLU A 73 -2.31 8.45 -6.09
CA GLU A 73 -1.39 7.92 -7.08
C GLU A 73 0.02 8.41 -6.72
N VAL A 74 0.95 7.47 -6.55
CA VAL A 74 2.38 7.76 -6.54
C VAL A 74 2.97 7.28 -7.84
N LYS A 75 3.48 8.23 -8.61
CA LYS A 75 4.30 7.96 -9.77
C LYS A 75 5.76 8.05 -9.37
N VAL A 76 6.49 6.95 -9.49
CA VAL A 76 7.96 6.94 -9.50
C VAL A 76 8.40 7.30 -10.91
N LEU A 77 9.14 8.40 -11.05
CA LEU A 77 9.50 8.97 -12.35
C LEU A 77 10.54 8.09 -13.05
N ALA A 78 10.36 7.90 -14.36
CA ALA A 78 11.42 7.40 -15.22
C ALA A 78 12.53 8.44 -15.31
N ASP A 79 13.63 8.18 -14.64
CA ASP A 79 14.79 9.04 -14.77
C ASP A 79 16.07 8.22 -14.66
N ARG A 80 16.94 8.38 -15.65
CA ARG A 80 18.15 7.57 -15.75
C ARG A 80 19.19 7.94 -14.68
N GLU A 81 19.14 9.18 -14.20
CA GLU A 81 20.16 9.75 -13.32
C GLU A 81 19.77 9.67 -11.83
N SER A 82 18.50 9.48 -11.48
CA SER A 82 17.99 9.43 -10.12
C SER A 82 17.42 8.04 -9.76
N THR A 83 16.35 7.59 -10.45
CA THR A 83 15.64 6.33 -10.16
C THR A 83 16.16 5.13 -10.94
N ARG A 84 16.91 5.37 -12.03
CA ARG A 84 17.35 4.39 -13.04
C ARG A 84 16.20 3.63 -13.74
N LEU A 85 14.97 4.10 -13.58
CA LEU A 85 13.82 3.51 -14.25
C LEU A 85 13.78 3.92 -15.73
N THR A 86 13.36 2.99 -16.59
CA THR A 86 13.19 3.25 -18.03
C THR A 86 11.77 3.71 -18.39
N ARG A 87 10.84 3.55 -17.47
CA ARG A 87 9.43 3.96 -17.56
C ARG A 87 8.93 4.34 -16.17
N ASP A 88 7.95 5.23 -16.12
CA ASP A 88 7.28 5.59 -14.89
C ASP A 88 6.67 4.33 -14.26
N ASP A 89 6.82 4.18 -12.96
CA ASP A 89 6.15 3.13 -12.18
C ASP A 89 5.05 3.76 -11.33
N LEU A 90 3.83 3.22 -11.41
CA LEU A 90 2.64 3.84 -10.81
C LEU A 90 2.06 2.91 -9.75
N HIS A 91 1.78 3.51 -8.60
CA HIS A 91 1.26 2.82 -7.44
C HIS A 91 0.07 3.60 -6.88
N TYR A 92 -0.95 2.89 -6.39
CA TYR A 92 -2.19 3.49 -5.90
C TYR A 92 -2.51 3.05 -4.48
N TRP A 93 -2.82 4.00 -3.59
CA TRP A 93 -3.27 3.73 -2.22
C TRP A 93 -4.59 4.45 -1.96
N GLY A 94 -5.59 3.69 -1.52
CA GLY A 94 -6.90 4.23 -1.14
C GLY A 94 -7.01 4.37 0.38
N ASN A 95 -7.55 5.48 0.84
CA ASN A 95 -7.86 5.68 2.26
C ASN A 95 -9.36 5.94 2.43
N ALA A 96 -10.14 4.88 2.69
CA ALA A 96 -11.54 5.00 3.10
C ALA A 96 -11.59 5.05 4.63
N VAL A 97 -11.77 6.25 5.19
CA VAL A 97 -11.64 6.45 6.64
C VAL A 97 -12.76 5.71 7.37
N GLY A 98 -12.41 4.79 8.27
CA GLY A 98 -13.38 3.97 9.00
C GLY A 98 -13.90 2.74 8.25
N GLU A 99 -13.35 2.44 7.07
CA GLU A 99 -13.62 1.18 6.36
C GLU A 99 -12.72 0.09 6.94
N SER A 100 -13.32 -1.07 7.21
CA SER A 100 -12.66 -2.15 7.92
C SER A 100 -12.14 -3.24 6.98
N GLY A 101 -12.47 -3.24 5.70
CA GLY A 101 -12.20 -4.28 4.71
C GLY A 101 -13.19 -5.44 4.80
N ASN A 102 -14.41 -5.20 5.28
CA ASN A 102 -15.37 -6.29 5.55
C ASN A 102 -16.05 -6.82 4.29
N ASP A 103 -15.88 -6.15 3.17
CA ASP A 103 -16.37 -6.54 1.85
C ASP A 103 -15.24 -6.29 0.83
N GLU A 104 -14.80 -7.34 0.13
CA GLU A 104 -13.71 -7.23 -0.85
C GLU A 104 -14.14 -6.51 -2.15
N TYR A 105 -15.45 -6.36 -2.36
CA TYR A 105 -16.03 -5.74 -3.55
C TYR A 105 -16.63 -4.36 -3.26
N SER A 106 -16.41 -3.82 -2.06
CA SER A 106 -16.90 -2.52 -1.64
C SER A 106 -15.86 -1.80 -0.79
N THR A 107 -15.76 -0.49 -0.95
CA THR A 107 -14.99 0.39 -0.05
C THR A 107 -15.92 1.23 0.83
N ALA A 108 -17.20 0.84 0.90
CA ALA A 108 -18.21 1.63 1.54
C ALA A 108 -18.14 1.46 3.06
N VAL A 109 -17.81 2.55 3.76
CA VAL A 109 -17.98 2.64 5.22
C VAL A 109 -19.46 2.55 5.54
N SER A 110 -19.83 1.58 6.36
CA SER A 110 -21.21 1.18 6.60
C SER A 110 -21.46 0.88 8.08
N GLY A 111 -22.70 0.45 8.39
CA GLY A 111 -23.03 -0.01 9.73
C GLY A 111 -22.28 -1.29 10.12
N ALA A 112 -21.80 -2.06 9.14
CA ALA A 112 -21.00 -3.26 9.40
C ALA A 112 -19.66 -2.89 10.03
N ASP A 113 -18.98 -1.86 9.52
CA ASP A 113 -17.70 -1.37 10.05
C ASP A 113 -17.83 -0.89 11.49
N GLN A 114 -18.88 -0.12 11.77
CA GLN A 114 -19.18 0.32 13.14
C GLN A 114 -19.42 -0.88 14.08
N ILE A 115 -20.17 -1.89 13.64
CA ILE A 115 -20.43 -3.10 14.43
C ILE A 115 -19.13 -3.90 14.64
N LEU A 116 -18.27 -4.00 13.62
CA LEU A 116 -17.00 -4.71 13.72
C LEU A 116 -16.04 -4.04 14.70
N ALA A 117 -15.94 -2.70 14.69
CA ALA A 117 -15.18 -1.97 15.72
C ALA A 117 -15.75 -2.22 17.13
N ARG A 118 -17.08 -2.22 17.28
CA ARG A 118 -17.73 -2.53 18.56
C ARG A 118 -17.42 -3.95 19.04
N ASP A 119 -17.51 -4.93 18.14
CA ASP A 119 -17.39 -6.35 18.48
C ASP A 119 -15.94 -6.78 18.69
N ASN A 120 -14.96 -5.95 18.28
CA ASN A 120 -13.52 -6.14 18.50
C ASN A 120 -12.95 -5.16 19.55
N PHE A 121 -13.79 -4.67 20.48
CA PHE A 121 -13.37 -3.76 21.54
C PHE A 121 -12.17 -4.30 22.34
N THR A 122 -11.22 -3.41 22.64
CA THR A 122 -9.99 -3.73 23.38
C THR A 122 -9.93 -2.95 24.70
N THR A 123 -9.02 -3.35 25.58
CA THR A 123 -8.75 -2.61 26.83
C THR A 123 -7.30 -2.21 26.90
N PHE A 124 -6.97 -1.33 27.84
CA PHE A 124 -5.59 -0.88 28.03
C PHE A 124 -4.60 -2.01 28.40
N GLN A 125 -5.08 -3.16 28.89
CA GLN A 125 -4.27 -4.35 29.14
C GLN A 125 -3.97 -5.17 27.88
N HIS A 126 -4.75 -4.97 26.83
CA HIS A 126 -4.70 -5.76 25.60
C HIS A 126 -4.72 -4.81 24.39
N PRO A 127 -3.65 -4.00 24.20
CA PRO A 127 -3.52 -3.17 23.01
C PRO A 127 -3.44 -4.04 21.76
N VAL A 128 -3.82 -3.46 20.63
CA VAL A 128 -3.64 -4.07 19.30
C VAL A 128 -2.40 -3.50 18.62
N ASP A 129 -2.00 -4.16 17.53
CA ASP A 129 -1.04 -3.59 16.61
C ASP A 129 -1.63 -2.35 15.95
N LEU A 130 -0.76 -1.39 15.65
CA LEU A 130 -1.12 -0.14 14.99
C LEU A 130 -1.81 -0.39 13.63
N VAL A 131 -1.52 -1.51 12.98
CA VAL A 131 -2.12 -1.89 11.68
C VAL A 131 -3.44 -2.63 11.79
N ASN A 132 -3.99 -2.76 13.00
CA ASN A 132 -5.26 -3.45 13.18
C ASN A 132 -6.39 -2.75 12.42
N ARG A 133 -7.08 -3.51 11.59
CA ARG A 133 -8.16 -3.04 10.70
C ARG A 133 -9.39 -2.44 11.39
N TYR A 134 -9.52 -2.61 12.71
CA TYR A 134 -10.64 -2.06 13.50
C TYR A 134 -10.23 -0.88 14.39
N ASP A 135 -8.92 -0.59 14.47
CA ASP A 135 -8.34 0.59 15.13
C ASP A 135 -8.18 1.68 14.08
N PHE A 136 -9.23 2.47 13.87
CA PHE A 136 -9.29 3.44 12.78
C PHE A 136 -8.51 4.71 13.08
N ASN A 137 -8.46 5.13 14.35
CA ASN A 137 -7.68 6.29 14.77
C ASN A 137 -6.22 5.95 15.11
N ARG A 138 -5.84 4.66 15.00
CA ARG A 138 -4.46 4.17 15.10
C ARG A 138 -3.83 4.50 16.45
N ASP A 139 -4.62 4.42 17.51
CA ASP A 139 -4.16 4.70 18.88
C ASP A 139 -3.81 3.42 19.67
N ARG A 140 -3.88 2.26 19.02
CA ARG A 140 -3.65 0.90 19.55
C ARG A 140 -4.79 0.38 20.42
N PHE A 141 -5.93 1.07 20.47
CA PHE A 141 -7.09 0.68 21.24
C PHE A 141 -8.39 0.83 20.44
N ILE A 142 -8.98 -0.31 20.08
CA ILE A 142 -10.32 -0.35 19.52
C ILE A 142 -11.33 0.00 20.63
N THR A 143 -11.94 1.17 20.56
CA THR A 143 -12.86 1.68 21.58
C THR A 143 -14.17 2.22 20.98
N GLY A 144 -14.92 2.99 21.78
CA GLY A 144 -16.04 3.77 21.25
C GLY A 144 -15.60 4.88 20.28
N ALA A 145 -14.31 5.27 20.29
CA ALA A 145 -13.77 6.24 19.34
C ALA A 145 -13.82 5.68 17.91
N ASP A 146 -13.41 4.44 17.69
CA ASP A 146 -13.43 3.79 16.37
C ASP A 146 -14.85 3.60 15.83
N GLN A 147 -15.79 3.26 16.71
CA GLN A 147 -17.21 3.24 16.32
C GLN A 147 -17.69 4.62 15.84
N ILE A 148 -17.24 5.70 16.49
CA ILE A 148 -17.55 7.07 16.08
C ILE A 148 -16.86 7.39 14.74
N VAL A 149 -15.62 6.95 14.52
CA VAL A 149 -14.92 7.16 13.24
C VAL A 149 -15.68 6.53 12.07
N ALA A 150 -16.09 5.26 12.19
CA ALA A 150 -16.89 4.60 11.15
C ALA A 150 -18.25 5.28 10.94
N ARG A 151 -18.93 5.66 12.04
CA ARG A 151 -20.23 6.35 11.97
C ARG A 151 -20.11 7.70 11.26
N ASP A 152 -19.12 8.50 11.60
CA ASP A 152 -18.97 9.87 11.08
C ASP A 152 -18.44 9.89 9.64
N ASN A 153 -17.83 8.78 9.18
CA ASN A 153 -17.39 8.59 7.80
C ASN A 153 -18.30 7.65 6.99
N PHE A 154 -19.52 7.37 7.47
CA PHE A 154 -20.49 6.56 6.74
C PHE A 154 -20.65 7.06 5.29
N THR A 155 -20.55 6.15 4.33
CA THR A 155 -20.57 6.48 2.91
C THR A 155 -21.88 6.12 2.23
N THR A 156 -22.14 6.79 1.13
CA THR A 156 -23.11 6.37 0.12
C THR A 156 -22.36 6.04 -1.16
N PHE A 157 -23.04 5.50 -2.17
CA PHE A 157 -22.43 5.23 -3.48
C PHE A 157 -21.74 6.45 -4.12
N ALA A 158 -22.13 7.68 -3.75
CA ALA A 158 -21.54 8.92 -4.27
C ALA A 158 -20.26 9.36 -3.54
N ARG A 159 -19.93 8.74 -2.41
CA ARG A 159 -18.81 9.12 -1.52
C ARG A 159 -17.85 7.98 -1.22
N THR A 160 -18.20 6.74 -1.61
CA THR A 160 -17.33 5.59 -1.49
C THR A 160 -16.10 5.75 -2.38
N LEU A 161 -15.00 5.08 -2.04
CA LEU A 161 -13.86 5.01 -2.94
C LEU A 161 -14.21 4.14 -4.17
N VAL A 162 -13.92 4.62 -5.36
CA VAL A 162 -14.15 3.82 -6.57
C VAL A 162 -13.04 2.79 -6.70
N PHE A 163 -13.37 1.54 -7.02
CA PHE A 163 -12.35 0.57 -7.42
C PHE A 163 -11.69 1.03 -8.72
N LEU A 164 -10.38 1.22 -8.64
CA LEU A 164 -9.58 1.62 -9.78
C LEU A 164 -9.39 0.44 -10.74
N SER A 165 -9.37 0.75 -12.02
CA SER A 165 -9.02 -0.15 -13.12
C SER A 165 -8.00 0.55 -14.02
N PRO A 166 -6.74 0.72 -13.54
CA PRO A 166 -5.68 1.33 -14.35
C PRO A 166 -5.45 0.52 -15.63
N GLY A 167 -5.19 1.21 -16.74
CA GLY A 167 -4.90 0.55 -18.01
C GLY A 167 -3.50 -0.07 -18.02
N PRO A 168 -3.19 -0.99 -18.96
CA PRO A 168 -1.88 -1.63 -19.06
C PRO A 168 -0.71 -0.67 -19.35
N ASN A 169 -0.97 0.62 -19.58
CA ASN A 169 0.05 1.65 -19.75
C ASN A 169 0.29 2.49 -18.49
N ASP A 170 -0.50 2.29 -17.44
CA ASP A 170 -0.51 3.08 -16.20
C ASP A 170 0.33 2.41 -15.09
N GLY A 171 1.53 1.91 -15.43
CA GLY A 171 2.51 1.37 -14.46
C GLY A 171 2.55 -0.15 -14.37
N VAL A 172 3.14 -0.81 -15.38
CA VAL A 172 3.55 -2.21 -15.17
C VAL A 172 4.76 -2.18 -14.24
N PRO A 173 4.70 -2.79 -13.03
CA PRO A 173 5.84 -2.84 -12.12
C PRO A 173 7.04 -3.48 -12.83
N PRO A 174 8.29 -3.20 -12.42
CA PRO A 174 9.42 -3.96 -12.91
C PRO A 174 9.13 -5.43 -12.65
N MET A 175 8.93 -6.18 -13.73
CA MET A 175 8.98 -7.63 -13.72
C MET A 175 10.33 -7.96 -13.07
N LEU A 176 10.30 -8.47 -11.83
CA LEU A 176 11.41 -9.25 -11.29
C LEU A 176 11.82 -10.19 -12.42
N HIS A 177 13.08 -10.11 -12.85
CA HIS A 177 13.61 -11.03 -13.84
C HIS A 177 13.27 -12.43 -13.34
N ALA A 178 12.30 -13.09 -13.98
CA ALA A 178 12.10 -14.50 -13.80
C ALA A 178 13.46 -15.11 -14.14
N ALA A 179 14.16 -15.61 -13.12
CA ALA A 179 15.33 -16.41 -13.32
C ALA A 179 14.95 -17.43 -14.40
N SER A 180 15.65 -17.37 -15.52
CA SER A 180 15.51 -18.32 -16.62
C SER A 180 15.53 -19.72 -16.01
N LEU A 181 14.36 -20.33 -15.83
CA LEU A 181 14.27 -21.76 -15.65
C LEU A 181 14.63 -22.30 -17.03
N SER A 182 15.88 -22.74 -17.15
CA SER A 182 16.33 -23.57 -18.27
C SER A 182 15.27 -24.64 -18.51
N PRO A 183 14.89 -24.91 -19.76
CA PRO A 183 13.95 -25.99 -20.03
C PRO A 183 14.51 -27.30 -19.46
N PRO A 184 13.68 -28.16 -18.84
CA PRO A 184 14.16 -29.47 -18.42
C PRO A 184 14.67 -30.21 -19.65
N ILE A 185 15.89 -30.70 -19.54
CA ILE A 185 16.49 -31.66 -20.46
C ILE A 185 15.49 -32.80 -20.66
N THR A 186 15.09 -33.04 -21.90
CA THR A 186 14.37 -34.24 -22.29
C THR A 186 15.32 -35.42 -22.13
N ASP A 187 15.13 -36.22 -21.08
CA ASP A 187 15.54 -37.62 -21.14
C ASP A 187 14.30 -38.47 -21.37
N ASN A 188 14.37 -39.23 -22.45
CA ASN A 188 13.32 -40.10 -22.94
C ASN A 188 13.55 -41.51 -22.33
N PHE A 189 12.52 -42.36 -22.35
CA PHE A 189 12.47 -43.76 -21.85
C PHE A 189 12.11 -43.86 -20.35
N ASP A 190 10.98 -44.45 -19.92
CA ASP A 190 10.40 -45.71 -20.37
C ASP A 190 8.86 -45.76 -20.29
N VAL A 191 8.30 -46.57 -21.17
CA VAL A 191 6.90 -46.97 -21.31
C VAL A 191 6.51 -47.95 -20.20
N ASP A 192 5.41 -47.66 -19.47
CA ASP A 192 4.34 -48.58 -19.05
C ASP A 192 3.65 -48.12 -17.75
N SER A 193 2.46 -47.51 -17.84
CA SER A 193 1.35 -47.60 -16.85
C SER A 193 0.14 -46.73 -17.24
N PRO A 194 -1.13 -47.16 -16.97
CA PRO A 194 -2.30 -46.67 -17.69
C PRO A 194 -3.09 -45.52 -17.03
N MET A 195 -3.58 -44.62 -17.90
CA MET A 195 -4.85 -43.89 -17.85
C MET A 195 -5.17 -43.07 -16.57
N ALA A 196 -4.74 -41.81 -16.56
CA ALA A 196 -5.46 -40.72 -15.91
C ALA A 196 -5.82 -39.67 -16.97
N THR A 197 -7.12 -39.35 -17.07
CA THR A 197 -7.68 -38.35 -17.97
C THR A 197 -7.18 -36.94 -17.63
N PRO A 198 -6.71 -36.11 -18.59
CA PRO A 198 -6.38 -34.73 -18.31
C PRO A 198 -7.65 -33.87 -18.37
N THR A 199 -7.98 -33.21 -17.26
CA THR A 199 -8.90 -32.07 -17.25
C THR A 199 -8.07 -30.81 -17.45
N PHE A 200 -8.27 -30.12 -18.57
CA PHE A 200 -7.74 -28.78 -18.82
C PHE A 200 -8.85 -27.74 -18.60
N GLY A 201 -8.50 -26.65 -17.93
CA GLY A 201 -9.24 -25.39 -17.85
C GLY A 201 -9.29 -24.86 -16.43
N GLN A 202 -9.09 -23.58 -16.13
CA GLN A 202 -8.63 -22.41 -16.88
C GLN A 202 -8.16 -21.41 -15.79
N ASP A 203 -7.07 -20.71 -16.05
CA ASP A 203 -6.82 -19.33 -15.64
C ASP A 203 -7.07 -18.95 -14.16
N GLU A 204 -6.16 -19.36 -13.27
CA GLU A 204 -5.96 -18.62 -12.01
C GLU A 204 -5.24 -17.31 -12.33
N LEU A 205 -6.01 -16.24 -12.54
CA LEU A 205 -5.52 -14.88 -12.32
C LEU A 205 -5.25 -14.74 -10.82
N GLY A 206 -4.05 -15.13 -10.41
CA GLY A 206 -3.56 -14.97 -9.06
C GLY A 206 -3.52 -13.49 -8.70
N PHE A 207 -4.52 -13.03 -7.95
CA PHE A 207 -4.43 -11.78 -7.21
C PHE A 207 -3.31 -11.94 -6.18
N VAL A 208 -2.15 -11.33 -6.46
CA VAL A 208 -1.09 -11.20 -5.46
C VAL A 208 -1.56 -10.13 -4.47
N LYS A 209 -1.96 -10.59 -3.28
CA LYS A 209 -2.14 -9.72 -2.13
C LYS A 209 -0.75 -9.19 -1.75
N VAL A 210 -0.48 -7.94 -2.08
CA VAL A 210 0.71 -7.23 -1.59
C VAL A 210 0.32 -6.70 -0.20
N ASP A 211 0.80 -7.37 0.86
CA ASP A 211 0.73 -6.83 2.20
C ASP A 211 1.68 -5.62 2.25
N VAL A 212 1.13 -4.41 2.22
CA VAL A 212 1.88 -3.16 2.39
C VAL A 212 1.77 -2.73 3.85
N ASP A 213 2.88 -2.78 4.58
CA ASP A 213 2.98 -2.19 5.92
C ASP A 213 2.85 -0.67 5.83
N ILE A 214 1.76 -0.15 6.39
CA ILE A 214 1.59 1.27 6.69
C ILE A 214 2.09 1.46 8.13
N ALA A 215 3.39 1.72 8.31
CA ALA A 215 3.90 2.18 9.60
C ALA A 215 3.69 3.69 9.75
N THR A 216 3.17 4.14 10.89
CA THR A 216 3.23 5.55 11.30
C THR A 216 4.49 5.81 12.13
N ALA A 217 4.87 7.09 12.26
CA ALA A 217 6.11 7.57 12.88
C ALA A 217 6.42 7.08 14.32
N ALA A 218 5.50 6.36 14.97
CA ALA A 218 5.66 5.82 16.32
C ALA A 218 6.64 4.62 16.41
N GLU A 219 7.14 4.09 15.30
CA GLU A 219 8.11 2.98 15.29
C GLU A 219 9.56 3.40 15.63
N PHE A 220 9.83 4.69 15.86
CA PHE A 220 11.21 5.20 15.97
C PHE A 220 11.62 5.82 17.32
N GLU A 221 10.84 5.65 18.40
CA GLU A 221 11.33 6.05 19.72
C GLU A 221 12.14 4.92 20.38
N ASP A 222 13.46 5.10 20.44
CA ASP A 222 14.37 4.31 21.29
C ASP A 222 13.90 4.38 22.76
N PRO A 223 13.56 3.25 23.41
CA PRO A 223 13.11 3.25 24.79
C PRO A 223 14.16 3.74 25.81
N ASN A 224 15.41 4.01 25.41
CA ASN A 224 16.47 4.46 26.32
C ASN A 224 16.69 5.99 26.39
N GLU A 225 16.08 6.81 25.54
CA GLU A 225 16.31 8.27 25.59
C GLU A 225 15.45 9.03 26.63
N ARG A 226 14.47 8.38 27.27
CA ARG A 226 13.55 9.07 28.20
C ARG A 226 14.06 9.27 29.63
N LEU A 227 15.27 8.80 29.97
CA LEU A 227 15.79 8.85 31.35
C LEU A 227 16.63 10.09 31.71
N HIS A 228 16.87 11.04 30.81
CA HIS A 228 17.71 12.21 31.10
C HIS A 228 17.05 13.59 31.06
N ARG A 229 15.73 13.70 30.92
CA ARG A 229 15.03 15.00 30.99
C ARG A 229 13.81 15.01 31.90
N LEU A 230 14.03 14.83 33.21
CA LEU A 230 13.16 15.38 34.26
C LEU A 230 14.00 15.73 35.52
N ARG A 231 14.41 16.99 35.59
CA ARG A 231 14.37 17.80 36.81
C ARG A 231 13.50 19.01 36.52
#